data_AF-A0A3M1QBX3-F1
#
_entry.id   AF-A0A3M1QBX3-F1
#
_cell.length_a   1.000
_cell.length_b   1.000
_cell.length_c   1.000
_cell.angle_alpha   90.00
_cell.angle_beta   90.00
_cell.angle_gamma   90.00
#
_symmetry.space_group_name_H-M   'P 1'
#
loop_
_entity.id
_entity.type
_entity.pdbx_description
1 polymer ?
#
loop_
_entity_poly.entity_id
_entity_poly.type
_entity_poly.pdbx_seq_one_letter_code
_entity_poly.pdbx_strand_id
1 'polypeptide(L)'
;MGKPAADESIGQCQSCHLRHEFSLEQARRPETCNACHIGPDHPQFEIYTESPHGIAYATGGDDWNWDAEPGTLTVTDFPAPTCATCHLSGFGGTATTHDVGERLTWFLFAPVSEQRPNWQENQRRMQSVCMECHNQNFVEDFYVAASAATEQVNAWVEESNDIIAPLIEQQLLTDAPFDEPIDFTYFELWHHWGRTAKFGVWMQGADYVQWHGAYEVLSDLAELREMVDERLAEAQAANAEAGESADAEGDVRDVSTVGG
;
A
#
# COMPACT_ATOMS: atom_id res chain seq x y z
N MET A 1 -14.70 5.26 6.58
CA MET A 1 -16.04 5.56 5.99
C MET A 1 -16.86 4.29 6.03
N GLY A 2 -18.10 4.29 6.56
CA GLY A 2 -18.97 3.10 6.37
C GLY A 2 -19.69 2.52 7.58
N LYS A 3 -19.54 3.07 8.80
CA LYS A 3 -20.44 2.70 9.90
C LYS A 3 -21.86 3.18 9.54
N PRO A 4 -22.88 2.31 9.57
CA PRO A 4 -24.25 2.73 9.33
C PRO A 4 -24.68 3.78 10.36
N ALA A 5 -25.38 4.80 9.90
CA ALA A 5 -26.08 5.76 10.74
C ALA A 5 -27.32 5.11 11.38
N ALA A 6 -27.98 5.84 12.28
CA ALA A 6 -29.17 5.35 12.98
C ALA A 6 -30.36 5.06 12.04
N ASP A 7 -30.37 5.68 10.85
CA ASP A 7 -31.34 5.48 9.78
C ASP A 7 -30.87 4.45 8.74
N GLU A 8 -29.84 3.66 9.06
CA GLU A 8 -29.25 2.62 8.21
C GLU A 8 -28.51 3.15 6.96
N SER A 9 -28.49 4.47 6.74
CA SER A 9 -27.68 5.09 5.68
C SER A 9 -26.19 4.89 5.97
N ILE A 10 -25.37 4.81 4.92
CA ILE A 10 -23.93 4.57 5.02
C ILE A 10 -23.18 5.77 4.49
N GLY A 11 -22.29 6.33 5.33
CA GLY A 11 -21.37 7.39 4.93
C GLY A 11 -21.55 8.69 5.71
N GLN A 12 -20.58 9.58 5.56
CA GLN A 12 -20.59 10.93 6.11
C GLN A 12 -20.23 11.89 4.99
N CYS A 13 -21.24 12.50 4.36
CA CYS A 13 -21.05 13.36 3.18
C CYS A 13 -20.11 14.54 3.45
N GLN A 14 -20.07 15.02 4.71
CA GLN A 14 -19.23 16.14 5.13
C GLN A 14 -17.74 15.83 5.27
N SER A 15 -17.25 14.68 4.77
CA SER A 15 -15.84 14.28 4.92
C SER A 15 -14.91 15.01 3.95
N CYS A 16 -15.41 15.39 2.77
CA CYS A 16 -14.61 16.07 1.73
C CYS A 16 -15.01 17.54 1.51
N HIS A 17 -16.29 17.87 1.71
CA HIS A 17 -16.77 19.25 1.74
C HIS A 17 -17.34 19.52 3.13
N LEU A 18 -16.50 20.09 3.99
CA LEU A 18 -16.72 20.20 5.42
C LEU A 18 -17.92 21.09 5.71
N ARG A 19 -18.64 20.72 6.77
CA ARG A 19 -19.60 21.63 7.39
C ARG A 19 -18.86 22.85 7.96
N HIS A 20 -19.43 24.05 7.93
CA HIS A 20 -20.80 24.38 7.52
C HIS A 20 -20.88 25.04 6.13
N GLU A 21 -19.79 25.04 5.38
CA GLU A 21 -19.71 25.75 4.10
C GLU A 21 -20.10 24.85 2.92
N PHE A 22 -19.76 23.57 2.98
CA PHE A 22 -20.01 22.61 1.88
C PHE A 22 -19.43 23.10 0.54
N SER A 23 -18.19 23.62 0.58
CA SER A 23 -17.51 24.23 -0.56
C SER A 23 -17.11 23.20 -1.62
N LEU A 24 -17.43 23.51 -2.88
CA LEU A 24 -16.99 22.72 -4.05
C LEU A 24 -15.49 22.85 -4.28
N GLU A 25 -14.92 24.04 -4.09
CA GLU A 25 -13.48 24.27 -4.14
C GLU A 25 -12.77 23.38 -3.12
N GLN A 26 -13.23 23.36 -1.87
CA GLN A 26 -12.64 22.51 -0.83
C GLN A 26 -12.66 21.03 -1.22
N ALA A 27 -13.76 20.53 -1.79
CA ALA A 27 -13.85 19.15 -2.24
C ALA A 27 -12.90 18.82 -3.41
N ARG A 28 -12.54 19.81 -4.22
CA ARG A 28 -11.67 19.65 -5.40
C ARG A 28 -10.19 19.82 -5.07
N ARG A 29 -9.88 20.51 -3.97
CA ARG A 29 -8.52 20.77 -3.51
C ARG A 29 -7.91 19.53 -2.81
N PRO A 30 -6.65 19.16 -3.14
CA PRO A 30 -5.97 17.99 -2.56
C PRO A 30 -5.95 17.96 -1.02
N GLU A 31 -5.92 19.11 -0.37
CA GLU A 31 -5.79 19.26 1.08
C GLU A 31 -6.96 18.61 1.83
N THR A 32 -8.15 18.52 1.24
CA THR A 32 -9.26 17.81 1.91
C THR A 32 -9.02 16.31 2.01
N CYS A 33 -8.24 15.72 1.09
CA CYS A 33 -7.93 14.30 1.09
C CYS A 33 -6.86 13.96 2.16
N ASN A 34 -5.96 14.91 2.43
CA ASN A 34 -4.87 14.78 3.40
C ASN A 34 -5.32 14.47 4.83
N ALA A 35 -6.59 14.77 5.17
CA ALA A 35 -7.13 14.43 6.48
C ALA A 35 -7.05 12.90 6.78
N CYS A 36 -7.01 12.06 5.74
CA CYS A 36 -6.98 10.60 5.88
C CYS A 36 -5.97 9.90 4.96
N HIS A 37 -5.72 10.44 3.76
CA HIS A 37 -4.84 9.84 2.75
C HIS A 37 -3.40 10.33 2.90
N ILE A 38 -2.79 9.96 4.02
CA ILE A 38 -1.50 10.44 4.54
C ILE A 38 -0.79 9.30 5.27
N GLY A 39 0.50 9.46 5.56
CA GLY A 39 1.20 8.62 6.53
C GLY A 39 1.82 7.34 5.94
N PRO A 40 2.35 6.46 6.79
CA PRO A 40 3.36 5.48 6.37
C PRO A 40 2.82 4.33 5.48
N ASP A 41 1.54 4.00 5.56
CA ASP A 41 0.95 2.87 4.83
C ASP A 41 0.15 3.28 3.59
N HIS A 42 -0.16 4.58 3.47
CA HIS A 42 -0.83 5.15 2.31
C HIS A 42 -0.52 6.65 2.16
N PRO A 43 0.74 7.03 1.86
CA PRO A 43 1.20 8.42 1.80
C PRO A 43 0.76 9.14 0.52
N GLN A 44 -0.51 9.02 0.13
CA GLN A 44 -0.98 9.49 -1.17
C GLN A 44 -0.90 11.02 -1.28
N PHE A 45 -1.18 11.76 -0.21
CA PHE A 45 -1.04 13.21 -0.23
C PHE A 45 0.42 13.62 -0.45
N GLU A 46 1.36 13.00 0.28
CA GLU A 46 2.77 13.30 0.16
C GLU A 46 3.33 12.94 -1.22
N ILE A 47 2.95 11.75 -1.74
CA ILE A 47 3.26 11.33 -3.11
C ILE A 47 2.73 12.35 -4.13
N TYR A 48 1.47 12.78 -3.98
CA TYR A 48 0.89 13.77 -4.88
C TYR A 48 1.69 15.07 -4.81
N THR A 49 1.97 15.58 -3.61
CA THR A 49 2.67 16.85 -3.40
C THR A 49 4.07 16.86 -4.03
N GLU A 50 4.83 15.75 -3.99
CA GLU A 50 6.14 15.69 -4.64
C GLU A 50 6.07 15.49 -6.16
N SER A 51 4.96 14.94 -6.67
CA SER A 51 4.82 14.62 -8.09
C SER A 51 4.82 15.89 -8.97
N PRO A 52 5.12 15.77 -10.26
CA PRO A 52 4.97 16.89 -11.21
C PRO A 52 3.57 17.51 -11.22
N HIS A 53 2.52 16.70 -10.97
CA HIS A 53 1.15 17.19 -10.87
C HIS A 53 0.93 18.05 -9.62
N GLY A 54 1.44 17.61 -8.47
CA GLY A 54 1.37 18.38 -7.22
C GLY A 54 2.19 19.67 -7.30
N ILE A 55 3.35 19.65 -7.95
CA ILE A 55 4.16 20.85 -8.19
C ILE A 55 3.39 21.86 -9.05
N ALA A 56 2.74 21.41 -10.13
CA ALA A 56 1.92 22.28 -10.98
C ALA A 56 0.72 22.86 -10.22
N TYR A 57 0.05 22.07 -9.39
CA TYR A 57 -0.99 22.54 -8.49
C TYR A 57 -0.46 23.58 -7.49
N ALA A 58 0.65 23.31 -6.80
CA ALA A 58 1.20 24.19 -5.79
C ALA A 58 1.70 25.54 -6.36
N THR A 59 2.07 25.57 -7.64
CA THR A 59 2.64 26.77 -8.28
C THR A 59 1.62 27.61 -9.07
N GLY A 60 0.43 27.07 -9.38
CA GLY A 60 -0.58 27.79 -10.15
C GLY A 60 -2.04 27.55 -9.75
N GLY A 61 -2.29 26.66 -8.79
CA GLY A 61 -3.63 26.22 -8.40
C GLY A 61 -4.54 27.34 -7.90
N ASP A 62 -3.98 28.42 -7.34
CA ASP A 62 -4.78 29.54 -6.83
C ASP A 62 -5.52 30.33 -7.93
N ASP A 63 -5.06 30.21 -9.18
CA ASP A 63 -5.67 30.89 -10.34
C ASP A 63 -6.65 29.99 -11.13
N TRP A 64 -6.90 28.77 -10.66
CA TRP A 64 -7.77 27.80 -11.35
C TRP A 64 -9.27 28.07 -11.10
N ASN A 65 -10.11 27.54 -11.99
CA ASN A 65 -11.56 27.73 -11.91
C ASN A 65 -12.22 26.68 -10.99
N TRP A 66 -12.07 26.86 -9.67
CA TRP A 66 -12.57 25.91 -8.66
C TRP A 66 -14.09 25.75 -8.61
N ASP A 67 -14.83 26.71 -9.15
CA ASP A 67 -16.30 26.75 -9.18
C ASP A 67 -16.91 26.30 -10.52
N ALA A 68 -16.10 25.80 -11.46
CA ALA A 68 -16.58 25.26 -12.73
C ALA A 68 -17.72 24.26 -12.51
N GLU A 69 -18.76 24.30 -13.34
CA GLU A 69 -19.91 23.41 -13.19
C GLU A 69 -19.45 21.94 -13.25
N PRO A 70 -19.91 21.06 -12.34
CA PRO A 70 -19.58 19.64 -12.40
C PRO A 70 -19.82 19.02 -13.78
N GLY A 71 -18.83 18.30 -14.31
CA GLY A 71 -18.88 17.70 -15.64
C GLY A 71 -18.50 18.63 -16.80
N THR A 72 -18.18 19.90 -16.52
CA THR A 72 -17.69 20.85 -17.54
C THR A 72 -16.19 21.13 -17.46
N LEU A 73 -15.50 20.54 -16.47
CA LEU A 73 -14.08 20.75 -16.23
C LEU A 73 -13.25 20.32 -17.43
N THR A 74 -12.34 21.20 -17.85
CA THR A 74 -11.36 20.94 -18.90
C THR A 74 -9.95 21.32 -18.44
N VAL A 75 -8.96 21.06 -19.29
CA VAL A 75 -7.58 21.51 -19.09
C VAL A 75 -7.43 23.05 -19.02
N THR A 76 -8.43 23.81 -19.46
CA THR A 76 -8.43 25.27 -19.32
C THR A 76 -8.75 25.70 -17.88
N ASP A 77 -9.64 24.96 -17.22
CA ASP A 77 -10.01 25.19 -15.84
C ASP A 77 -8.95 24.63 -14.89
N PHE A 78 -8.43 23.43 -15.20
CA PHE A 78 -7.48 22.66 -14.41
C PHE A 78 -6.30 22.20 -15.30
N PRO A 79 -5.25 23.02 -15.43
CA PRO A 79 -4.05 22.69 -16.22
C PRO A 79 -3.23 21.50 -15.69
N ALA A 80 -3.46 21.08 -14.44
CA ALA A 80 -2.91 19.86 -13.87
C ALA A 80 -3.97 19.16 -12.99
N PRO A 81 -3.87 17.83 -12.81
CA PRO A 81 -4.89 17.09 -12.06
C PRO A 81 -4.74 17.28 -10.55
N THR A 82 -5.86 17.20 -9.83
CA THR A 82 -5.92 16.98 -8.38
C THR A 82 -6.42 15.57 -8.07
N CYS A 83 -6.43 15.20 -6.78
CA CYS A 83 -7.06 13.96 -6.29
C CYS A 83 -8.50 13.83 -6.83
N ALA A 84 -9.26 14.93 -6.78
CA ALA A 84 -10.64 14.95 -7.24
C ALA A 84 -10.74 14.82 -8.76
N THR A 85 -9.87 15.47 -9.55
CA THR A 85 -9.86 15.32 -11.02
C THR A 85 -9.70 13.86 -11.43
N CYS A 86 -8.74 13.16 -10.81
CA CYS A 86 -8.46 11.76 -11.11
C CYS A 86 -9.55 10.81 -10.62
N HIS A 87 -10.08 10.99 -9.40
CA HIS A 87 -10.90 9.96 -8.74
C HIS A 87 -12.41 10.24 -8.70
N LEU A 88 -12.87 11.48 -8.90
CA LEU A 88 -14.25 11.87 -8.59
C LEU A 88 -14.90 12.74 -9.66
N SER A 89 -14.23 13.83 -10.06
CA SER A 89 -14.78 14.85 -10.94
C SER A 89 -14.90 14.33 -12.37
N GLY A 90 -15.97 14.74 -13.06
CA GLY A 90 -16.06 14.54 -14.51
C GLY A 90 -14.95 15.31 -15.21
N PHE A 91 -14.09 14.58 -15.92
CA PHE A 91 -12.94 15.12 -16.64
C PHE A 91 -12.61 14.19 -17.82
N GLY A 92 -12.38 14.78 -18.99
CA GLY A 92 -12.28 14.04 -20.24
C GLY A 92 -13.51 13.17 -20.53
N GLY A 93 -13.30 11.90 -20.85
CA GLY A 93 -14.37 10.96 -21.20
C GLY A 93 -15.20 10.43 -20.02
N THR A 94 -14.86 10.77 -18.77
CA THR A 94 -15.49 10.17 -17.58
C THR A 94 -16.46 11.15 -16.89
N ALA A 95 -17.59 10.64 -16.42
CA ALA A 95 -18.58 11.40 -15.65
C ALA A 95 -18.13 11.62 -14.19
N THR A 96 -18.75 12.61 -13.54
CA THR A 96 -18.61 12.81 -12.10
C THR A 96 -19.21 11.63 -11.34
N THR A 97 -18.50 11.14 -10.32
CA THR A 97 -18.91 10.03 -9.47
C THR A 97 -18.54 10.28 -8.01
N HIS A 98 -19.28 9.68 -7.09
CA HIS A 98 -18.90 9.59 -5.67
C HIS A 98 -18.42 8.17 -5.30
N ASP A 99 -18.35 7.26 -6.27
CA ASP A 99 -17.70 5.96 -6.12
C ASP A 99 -16.22 6.08 -6.50
N VAL A 100 -15.38 6.27 -5.49
CA VAL A 100 -13.91 6.36 -5.67
C VAL A 100 -13.29 5.08 -6.24
N GLY A 101 -14.02 3.96 -6.23
CA GLY A 101 -13.59 2.68 -6.80
C GLY A 101 -13.75 2.60 -8.32
N GLU A 102 -14.53 3.48 -8.93
CA GLU A 102 -14.94 3.42 -10.34
C GLU A 102 -13.79 3.54 -11.34
N ARG A 103 -12.65 4.07 -10.88
CA ARG A 103 -11.45 4.34 -11.70
C ARG A 103 -10.20 3.61 -11.22
N LEU A 104 -10.32 2.69 -10.27
CA LEU A 104 -9.18 1.97 -9.69
C LEU A 104 -8.94 0.63 -10.39
N THR A 105 -7.72 0.39 -10.86
CA THR A 105 -7.33 -0.88 -11.50
C THR A 105 -6.97 -1.96 -10.49
N TRP A 106 -6.26 -1.60 -9.41
CA TRP A 106 -5.69 -2.54 -8.45
C TRP A 106 -6.24 -2.36 -7.03
N PHE A 107 -6.11 -3.40 -6.21
CA PHE A 107 -6.19 -3.32 -4.75
C PHE A 107 -4.78 -3.05 -4.17
N LEU A 108 -4.27 -1.82 -4.33
CA LEU A 108 -2.90 -1.47 -3.93
C LEU A 108 -2.65 -1.58 -2.40
N PHE A 109 -3.71 -1.56 -1.59
CA PHE A 109 -3.62 -1.75 -0.14
C PHE A 109 -3.45 -3.23 0.27
N ALA A 110 -3.74 -4.18 -0.62
CA ALA A 110 -3.60 -5.60 -0.28
C ALA A 110 -2.11 -5.96 -0.16
N PRO A 111 -1.72 -6.95 0.67
CA PRO A 111 -0.33 -7.42 0.75
C PRO A 111 0.16 -7.86 -0.64
N VAL A 112 -0.52 -8.84 -1.23
CA VAL A 112 -0.42 -9.19 -2.64
C VAL A 112 -1.57 -8.51 -3.38
N SER A 113 -1.23 -7.54 -4.22
CA SER A 113 -2.22 -6.75 -4.96
C SER A 113 -2.76 -7.48 -6.17
N GLU A 114 -4.08 -7.62 -6.20
CA GLU A 114 -4.81 -8.14 -7.35
C GLU A 114 -5.51 -7.01 -8.12
N GLN A 115 -5.79 -7.27 -9.39
CA GLN A 115 -6.65 -6.40 -10.19
C GLN A 115 -8.09 -6.51 -9.70
N ARG A 116 -8.81 -5.38 -9.70
CA ARG A 116 -10.22 -5.34 -9.30
C ARG A 116 -11.11 -6.09 -10.29
N PRO A 117 -12.29 -6.61 -9.90
CA PRO A 117 -13.16 -7.35 -10.81
C PRO A 117 -13.49 -6.66 -12.14
N ASN A 118 -13.61 -5.32 -12.14
CA ASN A 118 -13.89 -4.50 -13.32
C ASN A 118 -12.69 -3.68 -13.80
N TRP A 119 -11.46 -4.14 -13.53
CA TRP A 119 -10.24 -3.34 -13.72
C TRP A 119 -10.06 -2.81 -15.14
N GLN A 120 -10.45 -3.55 -16.19
CA GLN A 120 -10.26 -3.09 -17.57
C GLN A 120 -11.11 -1.84 -17.86
N GLU A 121 -12.33 -1.80 -17.34
CA GLU A 121 -13.21 -0.65 -17.51
C GLU A 121 -12.74 0.53 -16.65
N ASN A 122 -12.36 0.24 -15.40
CA ASN A 122 -11.80 1.24 -14.50
C ASN A 122 -10.53 1.87 -15.06
N GLN A 123 -9.66 1.06 -15.67
CA GLN A 123 -8.45 1.51 -16.36
C GLN A 123 -8.81 2.43 -17.54
N ARG A 124 -9.74 2.06 -18.41
CA ARG A 124 -10.15 2.93 -19.53
C ARG A 124 -10.67 4.28 -19.05
N ARG A 125 -11.45 4.29 -17.96
CA ARG A 125 -11.94 5.54 -17.34
C ARG A 125 -10.78 6.41 -16.86
N MET A 126 -9.84 5.84 -16.11
CA MET A 126 -8.66 6.60 -15.66
C MET A 126 -7.79 7.07 -16.83
N GLN A 127 -7.52 6.20 -17.82
CA GLN A 127 -6.77 6.57 -19.02
C GLN A 127 -7.45 7.72 -19.78
N SER A 128 -8.79 7.78 -19.82
CA SER A 128 -9.50 8.91 -20.44
C SER A 128 -9.22 10.25 -19.75
N VAL A 129 -8.97 10.25 -18.42
CA VAL A 129 -8.55 11.45 -17.69
C VAL A 129 -7.13 11.82 -18.08
N CYS A 130 -6.22 10.85 -18.17
CA CYS A 130 -4.82 11.08 -18.56
C CYS A 130 -4.71 11.69 -19.97
N MET A 131 -5.55 11.22 -20.90
CA MET A 131 -5.51 11.58 -22.32
C MET A 131 -5.97 13.01 -22.63
N GLU A 132 -6.51 13.73 -21.65
CA GLU A 132 -6.78 15.18 -21.78
C GLU A 132 -5.48 15.99 -21.83
N CYS A 133 -4.40 15.48 -21.23
CA CYS A 133 -3.10 16.17 -21.16
C CYS A 133 -1.95 15.39 -21.84
N HIS A 134 -2.01 14.06 -21.82
CA HIS A 134 -0.95 13.19 -22.29
C HIS A 134 -1.31 12.47 -23.59
N ASN A 135 -0.30 12.08 -24.35
CA ASN A 135 -0.51 11.26 -25.54
C ASN A 135 -0.61 9.77 -25.18
N GLN A 136 -1.15 8.98 -26.12
CA GLN A 136 -1.42 7.55 -25.93
C GLN A 136 -0.17 6.76 -25.54
N ASN A 137 0.97 7.01 -26.20
CA ASN A 137 2.19 6.25 -25.94
C ASN A 137 2.66 6.43 -24.49
N PHE A 138 2.65 7.67 -23.99
CA PHE A 138 3.01 7.94 -22.61
C PHE A 138 2.11 7.18 -21.63
N VAL A 139 0.79 7.19 -21.87
CA VAL A 139 -0.17 6.52 -20.99
C VAL A 139 0.00 5.00 -21.04
N GLU A 140 0.19 4.41 -22.22
CA GLU A 140 0.42 2.97 -22.37
C GLU A 140 1.72 2.53 -21.68
N ASP A 141 2.82 3.24 -21.94
CA ASP A 141 4.14 2.94 -21.35
C ASP A 141 4.08 3.06 -19.82
N PHE A 142 3.42 4.10 -19.29
CA PHE A 142 3.21 4.27 -17.86
C PHE A 142 2.45 3.09 -17.24
N TYR A 143 1.34 2.66 -17.83
CA TYR A 143 0.54 1.56 -17.30
C TYR A 143 1.27 0.21 -17.32
N VAL A 144 2.08 -0.04 -18.36
CA VAL A 144 2.93 -1.23 -18.43
C VAL A 144 3.97 -1.23 -17.32
N ALA A 145 4.71 -0.13 -17.17
CA ALA A 145 5.73 0.00 -16.14
C ALA A 145 5.13 -0.08 -14.74
N ALA A 146 3.98 0.58 -14.52
CA ALA A 146 3.32 0.63 -13.22
C ALA A 146 2.78 -0.74 -12.78
N SER A 147 2.24 -1.51 -13.72
CA SER A 147 1.78 -2.88 -13.44
C SER A 147 2.95 -3.80 -13.12
N ALA A 148 4.03 -3.75 -13.90
CA ALA A 148 5.22 -4.56 -13.65
C ALA A 148 5.86 -4.25 -12.28
N ALA A 149 5.91 -2.97 -11.88
CA ALA A 149 6.41 -2.58 -10.57
C ALA A 149 5.49 -3.05 -9.43
N THR A 150 4.16 -3.05 -9.64
CA THR A 150 3.19 -3.60 -8.67
C THR A 150 3.42 -5.10 -8.47
N GLU A 151 3.63 -5.84 -9.56
CA GLU A 151 3.92 -7.28 -9.53
C GLU A 151 5.27 -7.57 -8.89
N GLN A 152 6.28 -6.72 -9.11
CA GLN A 152 7.58 -6.85 -8.43
C GLN A 152 7.45 -6.69 -6.91
N VAL A 153 6.63 -5.74 -6.44
CA VAL A 153 6.35 -5.60 -5.00
C VAL A 153 5.61 -6.83 -4.48
N ASN A 154 4.64 -7.38 -5.21
CA ASN A 154 3.98 -8.62 -4.81
C ASN A 154 4.98 -9.77 -4.65
N ALA A 155 5.94 -9.91 -5.58
CA ALA A 155 6.96 -10.96 -5.51
C ALA A 155 7.83 -10.84 -4.26
N TRP A 156 8.19 -9.62 -3.82
CA TRP A 156 8.91 -9.41 -2.57
C TRP A 156 8.07 -9.75 -1.33
N VAL A 157 6.78 -9.46 -1.36
CA VAL A 157 5.86 -9.85 -0.28
C VAL A 157 5.74 -11.38 -0.21
N GLU A 158 5.59 -12.05 -1.34
CA GLU A 158 5.58 -13.52 -1.41
C GLU A 158 6.89 -14.12 -0.89
N GLU A 159 8.04 -13.54 -1.27
CA GLU A 159 9.35 -13.94 -0.74
C GLU A 159 9.42 -13.81 0.79
N SER A 160 8.86 -12.73 1.37
CA SER A 160 8.81 -12.58 2.83
C SER A 160 7.97 -13.67 3.52
N ASN A 161 6.88 -14.12 2.89
CA ASN A 161 6.06 -15.21 3.40
C ASN A 161 6.85 -16.53 3.40
N ASP A 162 7.61 -16.77 2.34
CA ASP A 162 8.45 -17.97 2.23
C ASP A 162 9.58 -17.96 3.26
N ILE A 163 10.16 -16.79 3.54
CA ILE A 163 11.22 -16.62 4.55
C ILE A 163 10.68 -16.94 5.96
N ILE A 164 9.49 -16.46 6.34
CA ILE A 164 8.98 -16.66 7.71
C ILE A 164 8.32 -18.04 7.92
N ALA A 165 7.91 -18.72 6.85
CA ALA A 165 7.19 -19.99 6.91
C ALA A 165 7.83 -21.06 7.82
N PRO A 166 9.17 -21.29 7.81
CA PRO A 166 9.79 -22.30 8.68
C PRO A 166 9.61 -22.04 10.18
N LEU A 167 9.55 -20.77 10.61
CA LEU A 167 9.31 -20.44 12.02
C LEU A 167 7.86 -20.72 12.41
N ILE A 168 6.91 -20.41 11.53
CA ILE A 168 5.49 -20.70 11.73
C ILE A 168 5.25 -22.22 11.79
N GLU A 169 5.81 -22.97 10.85
CA GLU A 169 5.66 -24.43 10.77
C GLU A 169 6.23 -25.15 11.99
N GLN A 170 7.33 -24.65 12.54
CA GLN A 170 7.98 -25.19 13.74
C GLN A 170 7.47 -24.58 15.05
N GLN A 171 6.48 -23.68 15.00
CA GLN A 171 5.92 -22.99 16.16
C GLN A 171 7.00 -22.26 16.98
N LEU A 172 7.93 -21.59 16.29
CA LEU A 172 9.04 -20.83 16.88
C LEU A 172 8.72 -19.35 17.11
N LEU A 173 7.48 -18.94 16.84
CA LEU A 173 6.96 -17.60 17.13
C LEU A 173 5.97 -17.66 18.30
N THR A 174 5.82 -16.55 19.02
CA THR A 174 4.78 -16.37 20.04
C THR A 174 3.38 -16.27 19.40
N ASP A 175 2.35 -16.59 20.20
CA ASP A 175 0.94 -16.44 19.77
C ASP A 175 0.46 -14.98 19.85
N ALA A 176 1.13 -14.13 20.63
CA ALA A 176 0.71 -12.76 20.83
C ALA A 176 1.10 -11.92 19.59
N PRO A 177 0.21 -11.07 19.07
CA PRO A 177 0.55 -10.26 17.91
C PRO A 177 1.43 -9.07 18.30
N PHE A 178 2.48 -8.81 17.52
CA PHE A 178 3.36 -7.64 17.67
C PHE A 178 4.04 -7.58 19.05
N ASP A 179 4.50 -8.71 19.56
CA ASP A 179 5.29 -8.77 20.79
C ASP A 179 6.77 -9.10 20.53
N GLU A 180 7.11 -9.55 19.32
CA GLU A 180 8.49 -9.82 18.90
C GLU A 180 8.92 -8.87 17.77
N PRO A 181 10.21 -8.44 17.71
CA PRO A 181 10.70 -7.55 16.64
C PRO A 181 10.40 -8.06 15.21
N ILE A 182 10.48 -9.38 15.01
CA ILE A 182 10.20 -10.02 13.72
C ILE A 182 8.75 -9.79 13.23
N ASP A 183 7.79 -9.64 14.15
CA ASP A 183 6.40 -9.34 13.80
C ASP A 183 6.27 -7.97 13.11
N PHE A 184 7.01 -6.99 13.61
CA PHE A 184 7.02 -5.63 13.06
C PHE A 184 7.69 -5.63 11.69
N THR A 185 8.88 -6.19 11.56
CA THR A 185 9.61 -6.29 10.29
C THR A 185 8.76 -7.00 9.22
N TYR A 186 8.17 -8.14 9.55
CA TYR A 186 7.33 -8.89 8.60
C TYR A 186 6.05 -8.12 8.21
N PHE A 187 5.42 -7.43 9.15
CA PHE A 187 4.20 -6.66 8.88
C PHE A 187 4.47 -5.38 8.10
N GLU A 188 5.46 -4.57 8.52
CA GLU A 188 5.77 -3.28 7.92
C GLU A 188 6.28 -3.41 6.47
N LEU A 189 7.03 -4.47 6.17
CA LEU A 189 7.51 -4.81 4.83
C LEU A 189 6.42 -4.68 3.77
N TRP A 190 5.26 -5.31 3.98
CA TRP A 190 4.15 -5.21 3.03
C TRP A 190 3.21 -4.05 3.35
N HIS A 191 2.95 -3.79 4.64
CA HIS A 191 1.92 -2.85 5.08
C HIS A 191 2.34 -1.40 4.88
N HIS A 192 3.57 -1.04 5.25
CA HIS A 192 4.09 0.31 5.06
C HIS A 192 4.76 0.41 3.71
N TRP A 193 5.85 -0.34 3.52
CA TRP A 193 6.77 -0.12 2.41
C TRP A 193 6.21 -0.65 1.09
N GLY A 194 5.64 -1.85 1.10
CA GLY A 194 4.99 -2.44 -0.07
C GLY A 194 3.82 -1.59 -0.58
N ARG A 195 2.95 -1.11 0.32
CA ARG A 195 1.87 -0.18 -0.06
C ARG A 195 2.42 1.15 -0.58
N THR A 196 3.39 1.72 0.11
CA THR A 196 4.02 3.00 -0.27
C THR A 196 4.63 2.93 -1.65
N ALA A 197 5.44 1.90 -1.94
CA ALA A 197 6.01 1.68 -3.26
C ALA A 197 4.92 1.59 -4.35
N LYS A 198 3.87 0.79 -4.08
CA LYS A 198 2.74 0.64 -4.99
C LYS A 198 2.01 1.95 -5.26
N PHE A 199 1.68 2.73 -4.22
CA PHE A 199 1.05 4.04 -4.41
C PHE A 199 1.97 5.02 -5.13
N GLY A 200 3.26 5.05 -4.78
CA GLY A 200 4.27 5.90 -5.39
C GLY A 200 4.33 5.71 -6.91
N VAL A 201 4.31 4.45 -7.36
CA VAL A 201 4.35 4.10 -8.78
C VAL A 201 3.14 4.68 -9.50
N TRP A 202 1.93 4.41 -8.99
CA TRP A 202 0.68 4.78 -9.65
C TRP A 202 0.37 6.28 -9.61
N MET A 203 1.06 7.04 -8.76
CA MET A 203 0.88 8.48 -8.60
C MET A 203 2.13 9.31 -8.95
N GLN A 204 3.13 8.67 -9.57
CA GLN A 204 4.37 9.32 -10.04
C GLN A 204 5.20 10.00 -8.94
N GLY A 205 5.23 9.43 -7.73
CA GLY A 205 6.13 9.85 -6.66
C GLY A 205 7.40 9.01 -6.66
N ALA A 206 8.45 9.46 -7.36
CA ALA A 206 9.67 8.68 -7.55
C ALA A 206 10.41 8.38 -6.23
N ASP A 207 10.35 9.29 -5.25
CA ASP A 207 11.01 9.09 -3.97
C ASP A 207 10.25 8.08 -3.11
N TYR A 208 8.91 8.09 -3.19
CA TYR A 208 8.04 7.10 -2.55
C TYR A 208 8.08 5.73 -3.23
N VAL A 209 8.39 5.65 -4.53
CA VAL A 209 8.71 4.37 -5.17
C VAL A 209 10.00 3.79 -4.62
N GLN A 210 11.04 4.61 -4.57
CA GLN A 210 12.40 4.13 -4.32
C GLN A 210 12.76 4.14 -2.83
N TRP A 211 12.91 5.32 -2.24
CA TRP A 211 13.56 5.49 -0.94
C TRP A 211 12.62 5.27 0.24
N HIS A 212 11.33 5.59 0.11
CA HIS A 212 10.32 5.28 1.13
C HIS A 212 9.56 3.97 0.85
N GLY A 213 9.92 3.26 -0.22
CA GLY A 213 9.19 2.09 -0.72
C GLY A 213 10.13 0.91 -0.96
N ALA A 214 10.58 0.73 -2.21
CA ALA A 214 11.34 -0.44 -2.63
C ALA A 214 12.63 -0.66 -1.82
N TYR A 215 13.35 0.40 -1.45
CA TYR A 215 14.53 0.30 -0.60
C TYR A 215 14.18 -0.30 0.77
N GLU A 216 13.12 0.19 1.41
CA GLU A 216 12.69 -0.29 2.73
C GLU A 216 12.17 -1.73 2.67
N VAL A 217 11.43 -2.10 1.61
CA VAL A 217 11.04 -3.52 1.39
C VAL A 217 12.27 -4.43 1.31
N LEU A 218 13.30 -4.02 0.57
CA LEU A 218 14.53 -4.81 0.41
C LEU A 218 15.37 -4.84 1.70
N SER A 219 15.35 -3.76 2.48
CA SER A 219 15.98 -3.68 3.80
C SER A 219 15.32 -4.66 4.77
N ASP A 220 13.99 -4.60 4.89
CA ASP A 220 13.21 -5.49 5.76
C ASP A 220 13.33 -6.95 5.31
N LEU A 221 13.40 -7.23 4.00
CA LEU A 221 13.69 -8.58 3.50
C LEU A 221 15.07 -9.08 3.96
N ALA A 222 16.08 -8.21 4.03
CA ALA A 222 17.41 -8.61 4.50
C ALA A 222 17.39 -8.88 6.01
N GLU A 223 16.78 -8.00 6.79
CA GLU A 223 16.62 -8.14 8.24
C GLU A 223 15.78 -9.37 8.60
N LEU A 224 14.69 -9.63 7.88
CA LEU A 224 13.82 -10.78 8.10
C LEU A 224 14.57 -12.11 7.90
N ARG A 225 15.48 -12.19 6.91
CA ARG A 225 16.32 -13.39 6.70
C ARG A 225 17.26 -13.62 7.88
N GLU A 226 17.92 -12.56 8.37
CA GLU A 226 18.83 -12.65 9.53
C GLU A 226 18.07 -13.12 10.78
N MET A 227 16.93 -12.50 11.08
CA MET A 227 16.09 -12.88 12.23
C MET A 227 15.63 -14.35 12.15
N VAL A 228 15.24 -14.81 10.96
CA VAL A 228 14.81 -16.21 10.76
C VAL A 228 15.98 -17.17 10.92
N ASP A 229 17.14 -16.89 10.32
CA ASP A 229 18.33 -17.73 10.41
C ASP A 229 18.81 -17.87 11.86
N GLU A 230 18.82 -16.77 12.62
CA GLU A 230 19.16 -16.78 14.05
C GLU A 230 18.22 -17.68 14.86
N ARG A 231 16.90 -17.50 14.69
CA ARG A 231 15.89 -18.31 15.41
C ARG A 231 15.98 -19.80 15.07
N LEU A 232 16.21 -20.13 13.81
CA LEU A 232 16.40 -21.51 13.38
C LEU A 232 17.68 -22.10 13.97
N ALA A 233 18.78 -21.35 14.03
CA ALA A 233 20.03 -21.79 14.64
C ALA A 233 19.88 -22.01 16.15
N GLU A 234 19.19 -21.12 16.86
CA GLU A 234 18.87 -21.27 18.29
C GLU A 234 18.05 -22.53 18.56
N ALA A 235 17.00 -22.77 17.76
CA ALA A 235 16.16 -23.96 17.88
C ALA A 235 16.95 -25.25 17.62
N GLN A 236 17.84 -25.25 16.62
CA GLN A 236 18.72 -26.38 16.33
C GLN A 236 19.72 -26.65 17.47
N ALA A 237 20.33 -25.61 18.03
CA ALA A 237 21.24 -25.73 19.17
C ALA A 237 20.52 -26.28 20.41
N ALA A 238 19.33 -25.76 20.74
CA ALA A 238 18.52 -26.25 21.86
C ALA A 238 18.12 -27.73 21.69
N ASN A 239 17.78 -28.15 20.47
CA ASN A 239 17.48 -29.55 20.16
C ASN A 239 18.72 -30.46 20.28
N ALA A 240 19.91 -29.99 19.89
CA ALA A 240 21.15 -30.74 20.04
C ALA A 240 21.53 -30.95 21.51
N GLU A 241 21.43 -29.91 22.34
CA GLU A 241 21.66 -30.00 23.79
C GLU A 241 20.64 -30.92 24.49
N ALA A 242 19.37 -30.88 24.06
CA ALA A 242 18.34 -31.79 24.56
C ALA A 242 18.61 -33.26 24.20
N GLY A 243 19.12 -33.52 22.98
CA GLY A 243 19.52 -34.87 22.55
C GLY A 243 20.72 -35.41 23.34
N GLU A 244 21.74 -34.59 23.54
CA GLU A 244 22.97 -34.99 24.25
C GLU A 244 22.70 -35.25 25.75
N SER A 245 21.77 -34.51 26.36
CA SER A 245 21.33 -34.76 27.74
C SER A 245 20.49 -36.04 27.90
N ALA A 246 19.65 -36.37 26.91
CA ALA A 246 18.87 -37.61 26.91
C ALA A 246 19.77 -38.86 26.75
N ASP A 247 20.81 -38.77 25.90
CA ASP A 247 21.79 -39.84 25.73
C ASP A 247 22.65 -40.04 26.99
N ALA A 248 23.01 -38.96 27.69
CA ALA A 248 23.72 -39.02 28.97
C ALA A 248 22.88 -39.64 30.11
N GLU A 249 21.57 -39.40 30.17
CA GLU A 249 20.69 -40.06 31.15
C GLU A 249 20.40 -41.54 30.82
N GLY A 250 20.46 -41.92 29.54
CA GLY A 250 20.34 -43.31 29.08
C GLY A 250 21.50 -44.19 29.53
N ASP A 251 22.73 -43.68 29.44
CA ASP A 251 23.96 -44.41 29.80
C ASP A 251 24.08 -44.66 31.31
N VAL A 252 23.50 -43.80 32.16
CA VAL A 252 23.49 -43.98 33.62
C VAL A 252 22.53 -45.09 34.07
N ARG A 253 21.48 -45.40 33.28
CA ARG A 253 20.49 -46.44 33.65
C ARG A 253 20.96 -47.86 33.34
N ASP A 254 21.89 -48.06 32.40
CA ASP A 254 22.36 -49.39 31.97
C ASP A 254 23.49 -49.97 32.85
N VAL A 255 23.99 -49.21 33.83
CA VAL A 255 25.06 -49.66 34.75
C VAL A 255 24.51 -50.34 36.03
N SER A 256 23.19 -50.45 36.20
CA SER A 256 22.57 -50.89 37.47
C SER A 256 22.09 -52.36 37.54
N THR A 257 22.31 -53.19 36.51
CA THR A 257 21.77 -54.57 36.43
C THR A 257 22.79 -55.71 36.47
N VAL A 258 24.04 -55.47 36.90
CA VAL A 258 25.02 -56.54 37.12
C VAL A 258 25.45 -56.61 38.59
N GLY A 259 24.70 -57.35 39.41
CA GLY A 259 25.18 -57.83 40.70
C GLY A 259 24.09 -58.04 41.75
N GLY A 260 23.78 -59.31 42.06
CA GLY A 260 22.98 -59.71 43.24
C GLY A 260 22.17 -60.96 43.03
#